data_AF-A0A9E5ZFZ6-F1
#
_entry.id   AF-A0A9E5ZFZ6-F1
#
_cell.length_a   1.000
_cell.length_b   1.000
_cell.length_c   1.000
_cell.angle_alpha   90.00
_cell.angle_beta   90.00
_cell.angle_gamma   90.00
#
_symmetry.space_group_name_H-M   'P 1'
#
loop_
_entity.id
_entity.type
_entity.pdbx_description
1 polymer ?
#
loop_
_entity_poly.entity_id
_entity_poly.type
_entity_poly.pdbx_seq_one_letter_code
_entity_poly.pdbx_strand_id
1 'polypeptide(L)'
;MKILFVVVVLSVLSFGCKDKATKKLQDEKDKKEFVMVATSEMSNLMKEMYTFNESIKQQVIEGRLNLSYPEKFNTIHSATMTDPKDRDDTFETFSKLFIQHEKAIFKSSKEDLVLKYNNAINTCIACHLKKCSGPIPRIKKLLIK
;
A
#
# COMPACT_ATOMS: atom_id res chain seq x y z
N MET A 1 -39.87 -48.11 1.12
CA MET A 1 -39.15 -49.35 0.77
C MET A 1 -39.12 -49.50 -0.74
N LYS A 2 -37.99 -50.00 -1.28
CA LYS A 2 -37.67 -50.32 -2.69
C LYS A 2 -37.23 -49.11 -3.53
N ILE A 3 -35.95 -48.72 -3.58
CA ILE A 3 -34.77 -49.40 -4.16
C ILE A 3 -34.98 -49.69 -5.66
N LEU A 4 -34.34 -48.83 -6.48
CA LEU A 4 -33.36 -49.18 -7.53
C LEU A 4 -33.88 -49.90 -8.78
N PHE A 5 -33.87 -49.21 -9.93
CA PHE A 5 -33.51 -49.75 -11.27
C PHE A 5 -33.13 -48.52 -12.13
N VAL A 6 -31.84 -48.18 -12.25
CA VAL A 6 -30.89 -48.69 -13.25
C VAL A 6 -31.09 -48.04 -14.62
N VAL A 7 -30.19 -47.09 -14.91
CA VAL A 7 -29.37 -46.94 -16.12
C VAL A 7 -30.08 -46.73 -17.47
N VAL A 8 -29.36 -45.95 -18.30
CA VAL A 8 -29.36 -45.89 -19.77
C VAL A 8 -29.87 -44.56 -20.31
N VAL A 9 -29.06 -43.98 -21.20
CA VAL A 9 -29.29 -42.78 -22.03
C VAL A 9 -28.93 -41.42 -21.40
N LEU A 10 -27.65 -41.26 -20.98
CA LEU A 10 -27.01 -39.95 -21.10
C LEU A 10 -26.22 -39.93 -22.42
N SER A 11 -27.00 -39.79 -23.50
CA SER A 11 -26.54 -39.70 -24.87
C SER A 11 -26.01 -38.30 -25.15
N VAL A 12 -24.73 -38.25 -25.56
CA VAL A 12 -24.17 -37.36 -26.59
C VAL A 12 -24.33 -35.85 -26.38
N LEU A 13 -23.26 -35.23 -25.87
CA LEU A 13 -22.91 -33.85 -26.20
C LEU A 13 -21.42 -33.77 -26.58
N SER A 14 -21.13 -34.10 -27.85
CA SER A 14 -19.87 -33.78 -28.52
C SER A 14 -20.18 -32.88 -29.72
N PHE A 15 -20.13 -31.56 -29.51
CA PHE A 15 -20.09 -30.52 -30.54
C PHE A 15 -19.26 -29.36 -29.93
N GLY A 16 -18.20 -28.82 -30.50
CA GLY A 16 -17.44 -29.08 -31.72
C GLY A 16 -16.31 -28.06 -31.73
N CYS A 17 -15.05 -28.51 -31.77
CA CYS A 17 -13.89 -27.64 -31.89
C CYS A 17 -13.63 -27.39 -33.38
N LYS A 18 -13.75 -26.15 -33.83
CA LYS A 18 -13.52 -25.76 -35.23
C LYS A 18 -12.21 -24.97 -35.29
N ASP A 19 -11.15 -25.67 -35.64
CA ASP A 19 -9.87 -25.07 -36.04
C ASP A 19 -10.10 -24.20 -37.28
N LYS A 20 -9.70 -22.92 -37.19
CA LYS A 20 -9.46 -22.08 -38.35
C LYS A 20 -8.21 -21.26 -38.13
N ALA A 21 -7.15 -21.73 -38.77
CA ALA A 21 -5.95 -20.97 -39.06
C ALA A 21 -6.26 -19.71 -39.88
N THR A 22 -5.43 -18.71 -39.63
CA THR A 22 -5.00 -17.62 -40.52
C THR A 22 -5.87 -16.35 -40.55
N LYS A 23 -5.43 -15.35 -39.77
CA LYS A 23 -5.25 -14.00 -40.31
C LYS A 23 -4.03 -13.35 -39.66
N LYS A 24 -2.97 -13.18 -40.45
CA LYS A 24 -1.84 -12.28 -40.13
C LYS A 24 -2.42 -10.88 -39.91
N LEU A 25 -2.25 -10.34 -38.72
CA LEU A 25 -2.29 -8.91 -38.46
C LEU A 25 -0.89 -8.54 -37.96
N GLN A 26 -0.16 -7.97 -38.91
CA GLN A 26 1.04 -7.20 -38.66
C GLN A 26 0.57 -5.91 -38.00
N ASP A 27 0.67 -5.86 -36.68
CA ASP A 27 0.39 -4.68 -35.88
C ASP A 27 1.69 -4.33 -35.15
N GLU A 28 2.36 -3.31 -35.67
CA GLU A 28 3.43 -2.55 -35.03
C GLU A 28 2.87 -1.98 -33.71
N LYS A 29 2.84 -2.79 -32.66
CA LYS A 29 2.70 -2.30 -31.29
C LYS A 29 4.10 -2.02 -30.77
N ASP A 30 4.44 -0.75 -30.86
CA ASP A 30 5.36 -0.03 -29.98
C ASP A 30 5.29 -0.63 -28.57
N LYS A 31 6.18 -1.60 -28.29
CA LYS A 31 6.31 -2.22 -26.99
C LYS A 31 6.98 -1.17 -26.13
N LYS A 32 6.19 -0.28 -25.53
CA LYS A 32 6.59 0.35 -24.27
C LYS A 32 6.92 -0.81 -23.33
N GLU A 33 8.21 -1.06 -23.21
CA GLU A 33 8.75 -1.99 -22.23
C GLU A 33 8.12 -1.61 -20.90
N PHE A 34 7.31 -2.52 -20.33
CA PHE A 34 6.81 -2.37 -18.98
C PHE A 34 8.03 -2.51 -18.08
N VAL A 35 8.75 -1.41 -17.88
CA VAL A 35 9.84 -1.34 -16.91
C VAL A 35 9.17 -1.45 -15.55
N MET A 36 9.19 -2.66 -14.99
CA MET A 36 8.91 -2.89 -13.58
C MET A 36 9.96 -2.09 -12.80
N VAL A 37 9.62 -0.89 -12.37
CA VAL A 37 10.51 -0.05 -11.56
C VAL A 37 10.86 -0.85 -10.31
N ALA A 38 12.15 -1.16 -10.16
CA ALA A 38 12.65 -1.85 -8.99
C ALA A 38 12.20 -1.11 -7.72
N THR A 39 11.73 -1.85 -6.72
CA THR A 39 11.32 -1.24 -5.45
C THR A 39 12.54 -0.63 -4.77
N SER A 40 12.60 0.70 -4.70
CA SER A 40 13.63 1.40 -3.94
C SER A 40 13.50 1.14 -2.44
N GLU A 41 14.60 1.37 -1.71
CA GLU A 41 14.59 1.33 -0.25
C GLU A 41 13.52 2.25 0.34
N MET A 42 13.37 3.46 -0.23
CA MET A 42 12.33 4.41 0.16
C MET A 42 10.92 3.85 -0.07
N SER A 43 10.65 3.23 -1.22
CA SER A 43 9.33 2.65 -1.53
C SER A 43 8.97 1.54 -0.54
N ASN A 44 9.94 0.72 -0.15
CA ASN A 44 9.73 -0.32 0.86
C ASN A 44 9.51 0.29 2.25
N LEU A 45 10.28 1.31 2.62
CA LEU A 45 10.11 2.03 3.89
C LEU A 45 8.72 2.67 4.00
N MET A 46 8.21 3.29 2.94
CA MET A 46 6.85 3.86 2.92
C MET A 46 5.76 2.80 3.15
N LYS A 47 5.93 1.59 2.59
CA LYS A 47 5.00 0.47 2.82
C LYS A 47 5.05 -0.03 4.26
N GLU A 48 6.25 -0.11 4.84
CA GLU A 48 6.44 -0.50 6.24
C GLU A 48 5.81 0.54 7.18
N MET A 49 6.04 1.83 6.93
CA MET A 49 5.44 2.94 7.68
C MET A 49 3.92 2.90 7.64
N TYR A 50 3.34 2.68 6.46
CA TYR A 50 1.89 2.50 6.32
C TYR A 50 1.40 1.30 7.12
N THR A 51 2.03 0.14 6.96
CA THR A 51 1.59 -1.13 7.57
C THR A 51 1.65 -1.06 9.09
N PHE A 52 2.72 -0.46 9.62
CA PHE A 52 2.85 -0.23 11.05
C PHE A 52 1.76 0.71 11.57
N ASN A 53 1.54 1.85 10.91
CA ASN A 53 0.50 2.79 11.33
C ASN A 53 -0.91 2.21 11.22
N GLU A 54 -1.15 1.33 10.25
CA GLU A 54 -2.37 0.51 10.15
C GLU A 54 -2.50 -0.44 11.36
N SER A 55 -1.41 -1.11 11.74
CA SER A 55 -1.41 -2.08 12.85
C SER A 55 -1.67 -1.46 14.22
N ILE A 56 -1.24 -0.22 14.46
CA ILE A 56 -1.43 0.46 15.76
C ILE A 56 -2.74 1.22 15.84
N LYS A 57 -3.45 1.42 14.71
CA LYS A 57 -4.64 2.27 14.63
C LYS A 57 -5.69 1.90 15.69
N GLN A 58 -5.97 0.60 15.83
CA GLN A 58 -6.98 0.14 16.79
C GLN A 58 -6.56 0.37 18.24
N GLN A 59 -5.27 0.20 18.56
CA GLN A 59 -4.75 0.48 19.90
C GLN A 59 -4.81 1.96 20.23
N VAL A 60 -4.59 2.82 19.23
CA VAL A 60 -4.76 4.28 19.37
C VAL A 60 -6.20 4.64 19.69
N ILE A 61 -7.17 4.06 18.99
CA ILE A 61 -8.61 4.26 19.25
C ILE A 61 -8.97 3.83 20.68
N GLU A 62 -8.41 2.72 21.15
CA GLU A 62 -8.67 2.18 22.49
C GLU A 62 -7.89 2.90 23.59
N GLY A 63 -6.93 3.76 23.21
CA GLY A 63 -6.04 4.43 24.14
C GLY A 63 -5.14 3.47 24.91
N ARG A 64 -4.71 2.38 24.25
CA ARG A 64 -3.91 1.28 24.83
C ARG A 64 -2.72 0.92 23.95
N LEU A 65 -2.00 1.92 23.45
CA LEU A 65 -0.79 1.69 22.65
C LEU A 65 0.30 1.02 23.51
N ASN A 66 0.67 -0.20 23.15
CA ASN A 66 1.64 -1.01 23.88
C ASN A 66 2.95 -1.25 23.13
N LEU A 67 3.06 -0.71 21.91
CA LEU A 67 4.27 -0.78 21.09
C LEU A 67 5.16 0.44 21.32
N SER A 68 6.43 0.30 20.95
CA SER A 68 7.40 1.40 20.92
C SER A 68 7.57 1.93 19.50
N TYR A 69 8.12 3.15 19.42
CA TYR A 69 8.47 3.76 18.14
C TYR A 69 9.44 2.86 17.35
N PRO A 70 9.17 2.58 16.06
CA PRO A 70 10.04 1.76 15.24
C PRO A 70 11.25 2.58 14.76
N GLU A 71 12.41 2.39 15.39
CA GLU A 71 13.64 3.12 15.07
C GLU A 71 14.08 3.02 13.60
N LYS A 72 13.64 1.97 12.88
CA LYS A 72 13.86 1.85 11.43
C LYS A 72 13.29 3.03 10.64
N PHE A 73 12.26 3.72 11.14
CA PHE A 73 11.67 4.86 10.44
C PHE A 73 12.65 6.01 10.27
N ASN A 74 13.65 6.15 11.15
CA ASN A 74 14.67 7.19 10.99
C ASN A 74 15.50 7.00 9.70
N THR A 75 15.50 5.81 9.09
CA THR A 75 16.17 5.56 7.80
C THR A 75 15.52 6.33 6.64
N ILE A 76 14.37 6.99 6.83
CA ILE A 76 13.79 7.91 5.83
C ILE A 76 14.78 9.00 5.37
N HIS A 77 15.71 9.40 6.24
CA HIS A 77 16.71 10.40 5.93
C HIS A 77 17.86 9.88 5.05
N SER A 78 18.01 8.56 4.90
CA SER A 78 19.12 7.96 4.17
C SER A 78 18.71 6.94 3.10
N ALA A 79 17.48 6.42 3.14
CA ALA A 79 16.99 5.41 2.22
C ALA A 79 17.04 5.90 0.77
N THR A 80 17.52 5.03 -0.11
CA THR A 80 17.66 5.31 -1.54
C THR A 80 16.29 5.58 -2.17
N MET A 81 16.17 6.72 -2.86
CA MET A 81 14.96 7.12 -3.57
C MET A 81 14.75 6.31 -4.85
N THR A 82 13.52 6.22 -5.33
CA THR A 82 13.24 5.70 -6.68
C THR A 82 13.77 6.64 -7.76
N ASP A 83 13.48 7.95 -7.64
CA ASP A 83 14.12 9.01 -8.39
C ASP A 83 14.99 9.84 -7.42
N PRO A 84 16.32 9.90 -7.59
CA PRO A 84 17.19 10.71 -6.75
C PRO A 84 16.77 12.18 -6.64
N LYS A 85 16.10 12.74 -7.65
CA LYS A 85 15.63 14.14 -7.65
C LYS A 85 14.51 14.40 -6.63
N ASP A 86 13.82 13.35 -6.17
CA ASP A 86 12.79 13.48 -5.15
C ASP A 86 13.37 13.83 -3.77
N ARG A 87 14.68 13.64 -3.57
CA ARG A 87 15.44 14.07 -2.39
C ARG A 87 15.75 15.57 -2.48
N ASP A 88 14.77 16.40 -2.11
CA ASP A 88 14.92 17.85 -2.03
C ASP A 88 14.49 18.40 -0.66
N ASP A 89 14.59 19.72 -0.49
CA ASP A 89 14.25 20.42 0.77
C ASP A 89 12.80 20.20 1.20
N THR A 90 11.89 20.01 0.25
CA THR A 90 10.48 19.74 0.55
C THR A 90 10.34 18.34 1.14
N PHE A 91 11.00 17.32 0.57
CA PHE A 91 11.04 15.99 1.16
C PHE A 91 11.69 16.01 2.55
N GLU A 92 12.84 16.69 2.69
CA GLU A 92 13.56 16.76 3.97
C GLU A 92 12.73 17.44 5.07
N THR A 93 11.95 18.46 4.72
CA THR A 93 11.02 19.11 5.67
C THR A 93 9.92 18.14 6.12
N PHE A 94 9.22 17.50 5.18
CA PHE A 94 8.12 16.59 5.52
C PHE A 94 8.59 15.31 6.22
N SER A 95 9.74 14.75 5.83
CA SER A 95 10.28 13.55 6.48
C SER A 95 10.66 13.83 7.93
N LYS A 96 11.30 14.97 8.23
CA LYS A 96 11.59 15.38 9.62
C LYS A 96 10.31 15.59 10.42
N LEU A 97 9.33 16.28 9.83
CA LEU A 97 8.04 16.54 10.47
C LEU A 97 7.28 15.24 10.76
N PHE A 98 7.31 14.28 9.83
CA PHE A 98 6.71 12.96 10.02
C PHE A 98 7.36 12.25 11.21
N ILE A 99 8.69 12.17 11.27
CA ILE A 99 9.41 11.52 12.37
C ILE A 99 9.10 12.19 13.72
N GLN A 100 9.00 13.52 13.74
CA GLN A 100 8.60 14.26 14.94
C GLN A 100 7.19 13.87 15.40
N HIS A 101 6.22 13.86 14.49
CA HIS A 101 4.84 13.52 14.82
C HIS A 101 4.66 12.06 15.18
N GLU A 102 5.31 11.15 14.47
CA GLU A 102 5.28 9.72 14.75
C GLU A 102 5.84 9.45 16.16
N LYS A 103 7.00 10.01 16.51
CA LYS A 103 7.58 9.90 17.87
C LYS A 103 6.67 10.49 18.94
N ALA A 104 5.89 11.53 18.61
CA ALA A 104 4.97 12.12 19.57
C ALA A 104 3.87 11.14 19.99
N ILE A 105 3.39 10.26 19.10
CA ILE A 105 2.39 9.23 19.42
C ILE A 105 2.84 8.40 20.63
N PHE A 106 4.09 7.93 20.62
CA PHE A 106 4.66 7.05 21.64
C PHE A 106 5.06 7.76 22.95
N LYS A 107 4.94 9.09 22.99
CA LYS A 107 5.18 9.93 24.18
C LYS A 107 3.90 10.55 24.73
N SER A 108 2.76 10.26 24.11
CA SER A 108 1.48 10.92 24.41
C SER A 108 0.77 10.29 25.59
N SER A 109 -0.04 11.10 26.28
CA SER A 109 -1.07 10.56 27.15
C SER A 109 -2.18 9.89 26.32
N LYS A 110 -3.08 9.19 27.01
CA LYS A 110 -4.21 8.50 26.38
C LYS A 110 -5.13 9.47 25.64
N GLU A 111 -5.35 10.65 26.21
CA GLU A 111 -6.27 11.68 25.73
C GLU A 111 -5.80 12.33 24.43
N ASP A 112 -4.47 12.47 24.27
CA ASP A 112 -3.85 13.10 23.10
C ASP A 112 -3.56 12.10 21.96
N LEU A 113 -3.69 10.80 22.21
CA LEU A 113 -3.17 9.76 21.32
C LEU A 113 -3.76 9.82 19.90
N VAL A 114 -5.08 10.03 19.80
CA VAL A 114 -5.79 10.18 18.51
C VAL A 114 -5.32 11.42 17.75
N LEU A 115 -5.17 12.55 18.44
CA LEU A 115 -4.69 13.81 17.86
C LEU A 115 -3.29 13.63 17.28
N LYS A 116 -2.37 13.02 18.06
CA LYS A 116 -0.96 12.86 17.68
C LYS A 116 -0.80 11.85 16.55
N TYR A 117 -1.58 10.76 16.57
CA TYR A 117 -1.67 9.82 15.45
C TYR A 117 -2.16 10.51 14.17
N ASN A 118 -3.27 11.25 14.24
CA ASN A 118 -3.80 11.97 13.08
C ASN A 118 -2.79 13.01 12.53
N ASN A 119 -1.98 13.65 13.38
CA ASN A 119 -0.93 14.56 12.92
C ASN A 119 0.14 13.84 12.09
N ALA A 120 0.55 12.63 12.49
CA ALA A 120 1.48 11.81 11.70
C ALA A 120 0.86 11.42 10.35
N ILE A 121 -0.38 10.93 10.35
CA ILE A 121 -1.09 10.54 9.11
C ILE A 121 -1.32 11.74 8.18
N ASN A 122 -1.67 12.91 8.73
CA ASN A 122 -1.81 14.14 7.94
C ASN A 122 -0.47 14.57 7.32
N THR A 123 0.65 14.30 7.99
CA THR A 123 1.98 14.57 7.41
C THR A 123 2.29 13.62 6.26
N CYS A 124 1.91 12.33 6.36
CA CYS A 124 1.99 11.41 5.22
C CYS A 124 1.20 11.97 4.01
N ILE A 125 -0.03 12.42 4.24
CA ILE A 125 -0.89 12.99 3.19
C ILE A 125 -0.26 14.26 2.59
N ALA A 126 0.23 15.17 3.44
CA ALA A 126 0.84 16.43 2.99
C ALA A 126 2.10 16.19 2.15
N CYS A 127 2.96 15.25 2.57
CA CYS A 127 4.14 14.85 1.80
C CYS A 127 3.73 14.31 0.42
N HIS A 128 2.77 13.38 0.37
CA HIS A 128 2.30 12.81 -0.89
C HIS A 128 1.55 13.81 -1.79
N LEU A 129 0.90 14.83 -1.24
CA LEU A 129 0.31 15.89 -2.06
C LEU A 129 1.37 16.79 -2.71
N LYS A 130 2.59 16.83 -2.17
CA LYS A 130 3.66 17.72 -2.64
C LYS A 130 4.76 17.02 -3.43
N LYS A 131 5.13 15.80 -3.05
CA LYS A 131 6.31 15.10 -3.56
C LYS A 131 5.98 14.00 -4.56
N CYS A 132 5.06 13.11 -4.19
CA CYS A 132 4.72 11.99 -5.06
C CYS A 132 3.27 11.56 -4.84
N SER A 133 2.58 11.27 -5.93
CA SER A 133 1.17 10.86 -5.98
C SER A 133 0.90 9.46 -5.41
N GLY A 134 1.59 9.05 -4.34
CA GLY A 134 1.37 7.80 -3.62
C GLY A 134 -0.10 7.59 -3.24
N PRO A 135 -0.47 6.47 -2.63
CA PRO A 135 -1.87 6.06 -2.49
C PRO A 135 -2.64 6.88 -1.44
N ILE A 136 -2.84 8.18 -1.65
CA ILE A 136 -3.53 9.13 -0.77
C ILE A 136 -4.91 8.61 -0.33
N PRO A 137 -5.76 8.04 -1.22
CA PRO A 137 -7.03 7.47 -0.78
C PRO A 137 -6.87 6.35 0.26
N ARG A 138 -5.79 5.57 0.19
CA ARG A 138 -5.49 4.52 1.16
C ARG A 138 -5.00 5.12 2.48
N ILE A 139 -4.09 6.10 2.43
CA ILE A 139 -3.55 6.78 3.61
C ILE A 139 -4.66 7.49 4.39
N LYS A 140 -5.62 8.13 3.70
CA LYS A 140 -6.78 8.78 4.34
C LYS A 140 -7.64 7.81 5.15
N LYS A 141 -7.64 6.51 4.84
CA LYS A 141 -8.37 5.50 5.64
C LYS A 141 -7.71 5.25 7.00
N LEU A 142 -6.46 5.66 7.20
CA LEU A 142 -5.79 5.57 8.50
C LEU A 142 -6.32 6.60 9.49
N LEU A 143 -6.80 7.77 9.04
CA LEU A 143 -7.35 8.79 9.92
C LEU A 143 -8.46 8.24 10.83
N ILE A 144 -8.47 8.71 12.07
CA ILE A 144 -9.47 8.40 13.10
C ILE A 144 -10.40 9.61 13.23
N LYS A 145 -11.71 9.38 13.18
CA LYS A 145 -12.76 10.41 13.27
C LYS A 145 -13.31 10.49 14.68
#